data_AF-A0A966HYQ6-F1
#
_entry.id   AF-A0A966HYQ6-F1
#
_cell.length_a   1.000
_cell.length_b   1.000
_cell.length_c   1.000
_cell.angle_alpha   90.00
_cell.angle_beta   90.00
_cell.angle_gamma   90.00
#
_symmetry.space_group_name_H-M   'P 1'
#
loop_
_entity.id
_entity.type
_entity.pdbx_description
1 polymer ?
#
loop_
_entity_poly.entity_id
_entity_poly.type
_entity_poly.pdbx_seq_one_letter_code
_entity_poly.pdbx_strand_id
1 'polypeptide(L)'
;MHPRWPCEYPCAVRRYAYLGPVGTFTEEALRTIAEPSDELHPYANVTAALNAVRNSQADQALVPIENSVEGVVARTLDELAIGEPLVIYKEITLPVSFSLLVAKGQESSQVKTIATHPHAEAQCRSFIAKNYPDAQIIPTSSTAAAAADLVKSGFDAAIASPAAAKEYGLSAIAN
;
A
#
# COMPACT_ATOMS: atom_id res chain seq x y z
N MET A 1 24.15 26.08 30.46
CA MET A 1 24.72 25.95 29.10
C MET A 1 24.50 24.51 28.65
N HIS A 2 23.57 24.25 27.73
CA HIS A 2 23.40 22.92 27.16
C HIS A 2 24.43 22.73 26.03
N PRO A 3 25.12 21.59 25.95
CA PRO A 3 26.04 21.34 24.85
C PRO A 3 25.22 21.15 23.56
N ARG A 4 25.41 22.06 22.60
CA ARG A 4 24.99 21.88 21.21
C ARG A 4 25.82 20.74 20.64
N TRP A 5 25.20 19.60 20.32
CA TRP A 5 25.81 18.64 19.42
C TRP A 5 25.88 19.25 18.01
N PRO A 6 27.06 19.35 17.39
CA PRO A 6 27.15 19.78 16.00
C PRO A 6 26.59 18.67 15.12
N CYS A 7 25.53 18.99 14.37
CA CYS A 7 24.99 18.13 13.32
C CYS A 7 25.88 18.31 12.08
N GLU A 8 26.98 17.57 12.00
CA GLU A 8 27.92 17.57 10.86
C GLU A 8 28.05 16.17 10.25
N TYR A 9 26.93 15.52 9.99
CA TYR A 9 26.90 14.40 9.06
C TYR A 9 25.94 14.76 7.92
N PRO A 10 26.31 14.53 6.64
CA PRO A 10 25.30 14.53 5.60
C PRO A 10 24.19 13.60 6.06
N CYS A 11 22.93 14.08 6.03
CA CYS A 11 21.79 13.29 6.46
C CYS A 11 21.84 11.98 5.67
N ALA A 12 22.23 10.89 6.33
CA ALA A 12 22.48 9.63 5.65
C ALA A 12 21.18 9.23 4.94
N VAL A 13 21.28 8.86 3.66
CA VAL A 13 20.17 8.31 2.90
C VAL A 13 19.56 7.18 3.72
N ARG A 14 18.29 7.32 4.11
CA ARG A 14 17.61 6.29 4.91
C ARG A 14 17.01 5.27 3.97
N ARG A 15 17.16 4.00 4.33
CA ARG A 15 16.55 2.86 3.63
C ARG A 15 15.33 2.42 4.41
N TYR A 16 14.16 2.55 3.80
CA TYR A 16 12.91 2.06 4.35
C TYR A 16 12.52 0.74 3.71
N ALA A 17 12.15 -0.24 4.54
CA ALA A 17 11.38 -1.39 4.13
C ALA A 17 9.89 -1.13 4.32
N TYR A 18 9.04 -1.62 3.43
CA TYR A 18 7.59 -1.56 3.65
C TYR A 18 6.86 -2.77 3.08
N LEU A 19 5.65 -3.02 3.58
CA LEU A 19 4.76 -4.04 3.01
C LEU A 19 4.30 -3.61 1.61
N GLY A 20 4.85 -4.26 0.59
CA GLY A 20 4.57 -3.96 -0.81
C GLY A 20 3.32 -4.66 -1.36
N PRO A 21 3.12 -4.64 -2.69
CA PRO A 21 4.02 -4.06 -3.71
C PRO A 21 3.96 -2.52 -3.77
N VAL A 22 4.67 -1.92 -4.74
CA VAL A 22 4.56 -0.50 -5.10
C VAL A 22 3.10 -0.15 -5.41
N GLY A 23 2.64 1.03 -5.03
CA GLY A 23 1.26 1.52 -5.19
C GLY A 23 0.30 1.12 -4.06
N THR A 24 0.78 0.47 -3.00
CA THR A 24 -0.04 0.13 -1.82
C THR A 24 -0.28 1.34 -0.92
N PHE A 25 -1.31 1.26 -0.07
CA PHE A 25 -1.53 2.26 0.99
C PHE A 25 -0.38 2.36 1.98
N THR A 26 0.37 1.27 2.18
CA THR A 26 1.58 1.28 3.02
C THR A 26 2.67 2.16 2.39
N GLU A 27 2.87 2.08 1.08
CA GLU A 27 3.78 2.99 0.39
C GLU A 27 3.28 4.44 0.44
N GLU A 28 1.98 4.66 0.23
CA GLU A 28 1.37 6.00 0.33
C GLU A 28 1.62 6.62 1.70
N ALA A 29 1.40 5.87 2.78
CA ALA A 29 1.69 6.30 4.14
C ALA A 29 3.18 6.61 4.33
N LEU A 30 4.07 5.77 3.81
CA LEU A 30 5.51 5.98 3.88
C LEU A 30 5.95 7.27 3.16
N ARG A 31 5.37 7.57 2.00
CA ARG A 31 5.66 8.80 1.25
C ARG A 31 5.27 10.08 1.99
N THR A 32 4.41 10.02 3.01
CA THR A 32 4.09 11.19 3.86
C THR A 32 5.20 11.57 4.84
N ILE A 33 6.15 10.67 5.10
CA ILE A 33 7.24 10.87 6.07
C ILE A 33 8.63 10.70 5.48
N ALA A 34 8.74 10.12 4.28
CA ALA A 34 10.00 9.94 3.58
C ALA A 34 10.45 11.26 2.94
N GLU A 35 11.75 11.52 2.99
CA GLU A 35 12.37 12.62 2.27
C GLU A 35 12.69 12.20 0.82
N PRO A 36 12.81 13.14 -0.14
CA PRO A 36 13.15 12.80 -1.52
C PRO A 36 14.47 12.03 -1.70
N SER A 37 15.38 12.11 -0.73
CA SER A 37 16.65 11.39 -0.72
C SER A 37 16.55 9.96 -0.18
N ASP A 38 15.44 9.57 0.44
CA ASP A 38 15.28 8.26 1.07
C ASP A 38 15.00 7.18 0.03
N GLU A 39 15.47 5.96 0.30
CA GLU A 39 15.21 4.78 -0.53
C GLU A 39 14.05 3.97 0.04
N LEU A 40 13.04 3.68 -0.78
CA LEU A 40 11.84 2.94 -0.36
C LEU A 40 11.81 1.57 -1.05
N HIS A 41 11.96 0.51 -0.26
CA HIS A 41 12.08 -0.86 -0.77
C HIS A 41 10.83 -1.69 -0.40
N PRO A 42 10.04 -2.16 -1.39
CA PRO A 42 8.89 -3.01 -1.13
C PRO A 42 9.33 -4.43 -0.76
N TYR A 43 8.64 -5.02 0.22
CA TYR A 43 8.81 -6.42 0.62
C TYR A 43 7.49 -7.18 0.51
N ALA A 44 7.60 -8.48 0.24
CA ALA A 44 6.44 -9.33 -0.07
C ALA A 44 5.47 -9.53 1.11
N ASN A 45 5.93 -9.35 2.35
CA ASN A 45 5.11 -9.51 3.55
C ASN A 45 5.73 -8.74 4.73
N VAL A 46 4.95 -8.59 5.82
CA VAL A 46 5.33 -7.89 7.05
C VAL A 46 6.62 -8.45 7.64
N THR A 47 6.75 -9.78 7.71
CA THR A 47 7.94 -10.45 8.24
C THR A 47 9.19 -10.09 7.46
N ALA A 48 9.11 -10.11 6.13
CA ALA A 48 10.23 -9.76 5.27
C ALA A 48 10.64 -8.29 5.47
N ALA A 49 9.67 -7.38 5.59
CA ALA A 49 9.94 -5.97 5.86
C ALA A 49 10.62 -5.75 7.23
N LEU A 50 10.13 -6.40 8.29
CA LEU A 50 10.72 -6.29 9.63
C LEU A 50 12.09 -6.97 9.72
N ASN A 51 12.27 -8.12 9.06
CA ASN A 51 13.56 -8.81 9.00
C ASN A 51 14.61 -8.01 8.22
N ALA A 52 14.21 -7.17 7.26
CA ALA A 52 15.15 -6.27 6.58
C ALA A 52 15.82 -5.31 7.57
N VAL A 53 15.11 -4.84 8.60
CA VAL A 53 15.67 -4.01 9.66
C VAL A 53 16.58 -4.83 10.58
N ARG A 54 16.11 -5.99 11.03
CA ARG A 54 16.90 -6.91 11.88
C ARG A 54 18.24 -7.28 11.22
N ASN A 55 18.23 -7.52 9.91
CA ASN A 55 19.39 -7.91 9.13
C ASN A 55 20.21 -6.73 8.59
N SER A 56 19.93 -5.49 9.03
CA SER A 56 20.63 -4.26 8.58
C SER A 56 20.54 -3.97 7.07
N GLN A 57 19.56 -4.56 6.38
CA GLN A 57 19.23 -4.32 4.98
C GLN A 57 18.42 -3.03 4.79
N ALA A 58 17.67 -2.64 5.83
CA ALA A 58 16.96 -1.38 5.93
C ALA A 58 17.24 -0.73 7.29
N ASP A 59 17.11 0.59 7.38
CA ASP A 59 17.27 1.33 8.64
C ASP A 59 15.95 1.39 9.41
N GLN A 60 14.82 1.39 8.70
CA GLN A 60 13.47 1.51 9.25
C GLN A 60 12.49 0.66 8.44
N ALA A 61 11.40 0.24 9.08
CA ALA A 61 10.30 -0.44 8.40
C ALA A 61 8.96 0.22 8.71
N LEU A 62 8.11 0.36 7.69
CA LEU A 62 6.73 0.78 7.84
C LEU A 62 5.81 -0.41 7.49
N VAL A 63 5.08 -0.87 8.50
CA VAL A 63 4.14 -2.00 8.38
C VAL A 63 2.79 -1.58 8.99
N PRO A 64 1.66 -2.05 8.44
CA PRO A 64 0.36 -1.74 9.01
C PRO A 64 0.18 -2.50 10.33
N ILE A 65 -0.33 -1.81 11.37
CA ILE A 65 -0.61 -2.43 12.68
C ILE A 65 -2.11 -2.59 12.94
N GLU A 66 -2.94 -1.71 12.38
CA GLU A 66 -4.39 -1.72 12.52
C GLU A 66 -5.06 -1.08 11.30
N ASN A 67 -6.27 -1.53 10.97
CA ASN A 67 -7.18 -0.85 10.07
C ASN A 67 -8.57 -0.71 10.72
N SER A 68 -9.31 0.34 10.38
CA SER A 68 -10.59 0.68 11.03
C SER A 68 -11.75 -0.27 10.72
N VAL A 69 -11.58 -1.20 9.77
CA VAL A 69 -12.66 -2.07 9.28
C VAL A 69 -12.53 -3.50 9.81
N GLU A 70 -11.31 -4.02 9.88
CA GLU A 70 -10.95 -5.39 10.27
C GLU A 70 -10.18 -5.43 11.60
N GLY A 71 -9.80 -4.27 12.13
CA GLY A 71 -9.03 -4.15 13.35
C GLY A 71 -7.54 -4.45 13.13
N VAL A 72 -6.95 -5.13 14.11
CA VAL A 72 -5.49 -5.30 14.17
C VAL A 72 -4.94 -6.20 13.06
N VAL A 73 -3.77 -5.83 12.54
CA VAL A 73 -2.99 -6.69 11.64
C VAL A 73 -2.22 -7.69 12.50
N ALA A 74 -2.83 -8.85 12.75
CA ALA A 74 -2.29 -9.88 13.64
C ALA A 74 -0.82 -10.22 13.37
N ARG A 75 -0.43 -10.32 12.08
CA ARG A 75 0.95 -10.64 11.73
C ARG A 75 1.96 -9.62 12.23
N THR A 76 1.62 -8.33 12.22
CA THR A 76 2.50 -7.28 12.74
C THR A 76 2.65 -7.40 14.25
N LEU A 77 1.55 -7.68 14.96
CA LEU A 77 1.59 -7.88 16.41
C LEU A 77 2.43 -9.11 16.80
N ASP A 78 2.26 -10.23 16.09
CA ASP A 78 3.01 -11.47 16.34
C ASP A 78 4.52 -11.26 16.15
N GLU A 79 4.91 -10.58 15.06
CA GLU A 79 6.32 -10.29 14.76
C GLU A 79 6.99 -9.39 15.79
N LEU A 80 6.24 -8.45 16.36
CA LEU A 80 6.74 -7.55 17.41
C LEU A 80 6.78 -8.22 18.79
N ALA A 81 5.91 -9.21 19.04
CA ALA A 81 5.84 -9.90 20.32
C ALA A 81 6.87 -11.03 20.47
N ILE A 82 7.19 -11.75 19.39
CA ILE A 82 7.93 -13.03 19.46
C ILE A 82 9.32 -12.94 18.79
N GLY A 83 9.49 -12.07 17.78
CA GLY A 83 10.75 -11.98 17.03
C GLY A 83 11.88 -11.25 17.78
N GLU A 84 13.04 -11.13 17.13
CA GLU A 84 14.10 -10.27 17.65
C GLU A 84 13.57 -8.84 17.88
N PRO A 85 13.91 -8.20 19.02
CA PRO A 85 13.28 -6.95 19.43
C PRO A 85 13.43 -5.84 18.39
N LEU A 86 12.31 -5.17 18.12
CA LEU A 86 12.25 -3.92 17.37
C LEU A 86 11.57 -2.86 18.24
N VAL A 87 11.85 -1.59 17.96
CA VAL A 87 11.24 -0.47 18.68
C VAL A 87 10.36 0.32 17.73
N ILE A 88 9.08 0.46 18.08
CA ILE A 88 8.19 1.41 17.41
C ILE A 88 8.60 2.81 17.86
N TYR A 89 9.00 3.65 16.90
CA TYR A 89 9.45 5.02 17.18
C TYR A 89 8.50 6.09 16.60
N LYS A 90 7.56 5.70 15.73
CA LYS A 90 6.60 6.60 15.09
C LYS A 90 5.37 5.83 14.62
N GLU A 91 4.23 6.51 14.60
CA GLU A 91 2.98 6.04 13.99
C GLU A 91 2.47 7.04 12.93
N ILE A 92 1.68 6.54 11.98
CA ILE A 92 1.05 7.33 10.93
C ILE A 92 -0.35 6.77 10.69
N THR A 93 -1.33 7.66 10.57
CA THR A 93 -2.69 7.32 10.17
C THR A 93 -2.95 7.83 8.77
N LEU A 94 -3.26 6.93 7.83
CA LEU A 94 -3.61 7.26 6.45
C LEU A 94 -5.13 7.06 6.24
N PRO A 95 -5.88 8.10 5.86
CA PRO A 95 -7.26 7.95 5.41
C PRO A 95 -7.30 7.13 4.12
N VAL A 96 -7.95 5.96 4.15
CA VAL A 96 -8.09 5.09 2.99
C VAL A 96 -9.21 5.60 2.08
N SER A 97 -8.89 5.79 0.81
CA SER A 97 -9.86 6.03 -0.26
C SER A 97 -9.57 5.11 -1.44
N PHE A 98 -10.60 4.75 -2.19
CA PHE A 98 -10.49 3.82 -3.30
C PHE A 98 -10.93 4.49 -4.60
N SER A 99 -10.20 4.22 -5.68
CA SER A 99 -10.59 4.62 -7.03
C SER A 99 -10.91 3.37 -7.85
N LEU A 100 -11.92 3.48 -8.71
CA LEU A 100 -12.12 2.52 -9.80
C LEU A 100 -11.25 2.95 -10.98
N LEU A 101 -10.25 2.13 -11.28
CA LEU A 101 -9.23 2.36 -12.29
C LEU A 101 -9.49 1.52 -13.53
N VAL A 102 -9.20 2.08 -14.70
CA VAL A 102 -9.28 1.42 -16.01
C VAL A 102 -8.04 1.74 -16.85
N ALA A 103 -7.84 0.98 -17.93
CA ALA A 103 -6.84 1.33 -18.94
C ALA A 103 -7.19 2.69 -19.59
N LYS A 104 -6.17 3.46 -20.00
CA LYS A 104 -6.39 4.76 -20.64
C LYS A 104 -7.27 4.63 -21.88
N GLY A 105 -8.31 5.46 -21.94
CA GLY A 105 -9.26 5.50 -23.07
C GLY A 105 -10.38 4.46 -22.99
N GLN A 106 -10.43 3.63 -21.95
CA GLN A 106 -11.55 2.73 -21.72
C GLN A 106 -12.74 3.47 -21.10
N GLU A 107 -13.92 3.27 -21.68
CA GLU A 107 -15.18 3.84 -21.22
C GLU A 107 -15.74 3.04 -20.03
N SER A 108 -16.36 3.72 -19.07
CA SER A 108 -16.95 3.07 -17.88
C SER A 108 -18.06 2.06 -18.22
N SER A 109 -18.78 2.28 -19.33
CA SER A 109 -19.85 1.41 -19.81
C SER A 109 -19.40 0.00 -20.23
N GLN A 110 -18.08 -0.23 -20.33
CA GLN A 110 -17.52 -1.51 -20.78
C GLN A 110 -17.02 -2.41 -19.63
N VAL A 111 -17.15 -1.99 -18.37
CA VAL A 111 -16.65 -2.76 -17.22
C VAL A 111 -17.54 -3.97 -16.93
N LYS A 112 -17.02 -5.17 -17.19
CA LYS A 112 -17.66 -6.47 -16.87
C LYS A 112 -16.87 -7.28 -15.85
N THR A 113 -15.62 -6.92 -15.61
CA THR A 113 -14.74 -7.56 -14.64
C THR A 113 -14.04 -6.51 -13.79
N ILE A 114 -14.05 -6.70 -12.47
CA ILE A 114 -13.41 -5.80 -11.50
C ILE A 114 -12.46 -6.62 -10.64
N ALA A 115 -11.16 -6.32 -10.71
CA ALA A 115 -10.16 -6.95 -9.87
C ALA A 115 -9.84 -6.12 -8.64
N THR A 116 -9.78 -6.74 -7.46
CA THR A 116 -9.32 -6.06 -6.24
C THR A 116 -8.99 -7.04 -5.12
N HIS A 117 -8.49 -6.55 -4.00
CA HIS A 117 -8.30 -7.35 -2.79
C HIS A 117 -9.66 -7.58 -2.10
N PRO A 118 -9.92 -8.76 -1.51
CA PRO A 118 -11.21 -9.04 -0.85
C PRO A 118 -11.66 -7.99 0.17
N HIS A 119 -10.71 -7.36 0.87
CA HIS A 119 -10.98 -6.30 1.83
C HIS A 119 -11.48 -5.01 1.17
N ALA A 120 -10.92 -4.66 0.02
CA ALA A 120 -11.37 -3.51 -0.76
C ALA A 120 -12.73 -3.78 -1.42
N GLU A 121 -12.98 -5.02 -1.90
CA GLU A 121 -14.32 -5.43 -2.37
C GLU A 121 -15.36 -5.20 -1.28
N ALA A 122 -15.11 -5.70 -0.06
CA ALA A 122 -16.07 -5.61 1.03
C ALA A 122 -16.45 -4.15 1.35
N GLN A 123 -15.47 -3.24 1.28
CA GLN A 123 -15.68 -1.81 1.52
C GLN A 123 -16.35 -1.10 0.33
N CYS A 124 -16.14 -1.55 -0.90
CA CYS A 124 -16.72 -0.97 -2.11
C CYS A 124 -17.99 -1.68 -2.59
N ARG A 125 -18.48 -2.71 -1.90
CA ARG A 125 -19.59 -3.57 -2.34
C ARG A 125 -20.84 -2.82 -2.74
N SER A 126 -21.26 -1.84 -1.94
CA SER A 126 -22.46 -1.03 -2.24
C SER A 126 -22.31 -0.21 -3.51
N PHE A 127 -21.10 0.30 -3.78
CA PHE A 127 -20.80 1.02 -5.01
C PHE A 127 -20.82 0.08 -6.23
N ILE A 128 -20.19 -1.10 -6.11
CA ILE A 128 -20.17 -2.12 -7.16
C ILE A 128 -21.59 -2.56 -7.50
N ALA A 129 -22.38 -2.97 -6.50
CA ALA A 129 -23.74 -3.47 -6.72
C ALA A 129 -24.67 -2.43 -7.36
N LYS A 130 -24.45 -1.14 -7.10
CA LYS A 130 -25.25 -0.04 -7.68
C LYS A 130 -24.87 0.28 -9.12
N ASN A 131 -23.57 0.32 -9.43
CA ASN A 131 -23.08 0.87 -10.71
C ASN A 131 -22.67 -0.21 -11.71
N TYR A 132 -22.26 -1.39 -11.23
CA TYR A 132 -21.76 -2.51 -12.01
C TYR A 132 -22.37 -3.83 -11.51
N PRO A 133 -23.72 -3.96 -11.49
CA PRO A 133 -24.41 -5.09 -10.87
C PRO A 133 -24.05 -6.45 -11.48
N ASP A 134 -23.67 -6.46 -12.77
CA ASP A 134 -23.34 -7.68 -13.52
C ASP A 134 -21.83 -7.93 -13.62
N ALA A 135 -21.00 -7.10 -12.98
CA ALA A 135 -19.55 -7.26 -13.05
C ALA A 135 -19.07 -8.44 -12.21
N GLN A 136 -18.24 -9.31 -12.81
CA GLN A 136 -17.56 -10.38 -12.11
C GLN A 136 -16.41 -9.81 -11.28
N ILE A 137 -16.35 -10.18 -9.99
CA ILE A 137 -15.24 -9.80 -9.12
C ILE A 137 -14.10 -10.82 -9.21
N ILE A 138 -12.89 -10.32 -9.44
CA ILE A 138 -11.67 -11.11 -9.53
C ILE A 138 -10.81 -10.81 -8.28
N PRO A 139 -10.66 -11.78 -7.35
CA PRO A 139 -9.84 -11.58 -6.17
C PRO A 139 -8.35 -11.53 -6.54
N THR A 140 -7.61 -10.62 -5.89
CA THR A 140 -6.17 -10.44 -6.06
C THR A 140 -5.46 -10.39 -4.71
N SER A 141 -4.13 -10.55 -4.71
CA SER A 141 -3.30 -10.53 -3.49
C SER A 141 -3.17 -9.14 -2.85
N SER A 142 -3.37 -8.06 -3.61
CA SER A 142 -3.44 -6.69 -3.11
C SER A 142 -4.14 -5.79 -4.12
N THR A 143 -4.64 -4.64 -3.65
CA THR A 143 -5.22 -3.62 -4.53
C THR A 143 -4.22 -3.09 -5.56
N ALA A 144 -2.97 -2.93 -5.14
CA ALA A 144 -1.89 -2.52 -6.03
C ALA A 144 -1.55 -3.58 -7.07
N ALA A 145 -1.61 -4.88 -6.73
CA ALA A 145 -1.44 -5.97 -7.68
C ALA A 145 -2.56 -5.95 -8.74
N ALA A 146 -3.82 -5.71 -8.32
CA ALA A 146 -4.91 -5.52 -9.28
C ALA A 146 -4.66 -4.37 -10.25
N ALA A 147 -4.18 -3.21 -9.76
CA ALA A 147 -3.84 -2.09 -10.63
C ALA A 147 -2.67 -2.42 -11.57
N ALA A 148 -1.59 -3.03 -11.06
CA ALA A 148 -0.41 -3.40 -11.84
C ALA A 148 -0.74 -4.39 -12.98
N ASP A 149 -1.65 -5.32 -12.72
CA ASP A 149 -2.01 -6.38 -13.65
C ASP A 149 -3.16 -6.01 -14.60
N LEU A 150 -3.82 -4.86 -14.41
CA LEU A 150 -4.98 -4.45 -15.22
C LEU A 150 -4.72 -4.56 -16.72
N VAL A 151 -3.59 -4.02 -17.18
CA VAL A 151 -3.23 -4.01 -18.60
C VAL A 151 -2.75 -5.38 -19.10
N LYS A 152 -2.28 -6.26 -18.20
CA LYS A 152 -1.63 -7.54 -18.56
C LYS A 152 -2.57 -8.74 -18.48
N SER A 153 -3.43 -8.77 -17.47
CA SER A 153 -4.25 -9.91 -17.08
C SER A 153 -5.67 -9.86 -17.66
N GLY A 154 -6.01 -8.78 -18.36
CA GLY A 154 -7.19 -8.72 -19.23
C GLY A 154 -8.53 -8.55 -18.51
N PHE A 155 -8.54 -7.95 -17.32
CA PHE A 155 -9.76 -7.48 -16.67
C PHE A 155 -10.00 -6.00 -16.94
N ASP A 156 -11.26 -5.59 -16.89
CA ASP A 156 -11.70 -4.28 -17.39
C ASP A 156 -11.36 -3.14 -16.43
N ALA A 157 -11.43 -3.42 -15.12
CA ALA A 157 -11.18 -2.44 -14.08
C ALA A 157 -10.49 -3.03 -12.86
N ALA A 158 -9.83 -2.17 -12.08
CA ALA A 158 -9.31 -2.48 -10.76
C ALA A 158 -9.79 -1.48 -9.72
N ILE A 159 -10.08 -1.94 -8.50
CA ILE A 159 -10.27 -1.04 -7.36
C ILE A 159 -8.96 -0.97 -6.57
N ALA A 160 -8.37 0.22 -6.49
CA ALA A 160 -7.10 0.45 -5.82
C ALA A 160 -6.97 1.86 -5.22
N SER A 161 -5.80 2.17 -4.64
CA SER A 161 -5.50 3.53 -4.16
C SER A 161 -5.51 4.52 -5.34
N PRO A 162 -5.88 5.80 -5.12
CA PRO A 162 -5.72 6.82 -6.15
C PRO A 162 -4.28 6.96 -6.65
N ALA A 163 -3.31 6.72 -5.76
CA ALA A 163 -1.88 6.75 -6.09
C ALA A 163 -1.50 5.70 -7.16
N ALA A 164 -2.13 4.53 -7.15
CA ALA A 164 -1.88 3.47 -8.13
C ALA A 164 -2.21 3.88 -9.57
N ALA A 165 -3.13 4.84 -9.76
CA ALA A 165 -3.46 5.36 -11.09
C ALA A 165 -2.24 6.00 -11.77
N LYS A 166 -1.51 6.84 -11.02
CA LYS A 166 -0.30 7.49 -11.52
C LYS A 166 0.83 6.49 -11.70
N GLU A 167 1.03 5.61 -10.72
CA GLU A 167 2.10 4.60 -10.72
C GLU A 167 2.02 3.69 -11.95
N TYR A 168 0.83 3.21 -12.27
CA TYR A 168 0.62 2.24 -13.35
C TYR A 168 0.07 2.86 -14.65
N GLY A 169 0.00 4.19 -14.73
CA GLY A 169 -0.45 4.90 -15.92
C GLY A 169 -1.91 4.61 -16.31
N LEU A 170 -2.79 4.45 -15.32
CA LEU A 170 -4.22 4.15 -15.47
C LEU A 170 -5.08 5.42 -15.37
N SER A 171 -6.36 5.28 -15.66
CA SER A 171 -7.36 6.35 -15.52
C SER A 171 -8.38 6.00 -14.43
N ALA A 172 -8.62 6.92 -13.50
CA ALA A 172 -9.72 6.80 -12.55
C ALA A 172 -11.03 7.24 -13.19
N ILE A 173 -12.07 6.41 -13.05
CA ILE A 173 -13.43 6.70 -13.54
C ILE A 173 -14.45 6.88 -12.41
N ALA A 174 -14.06 6.57 -11.17
CA ALA A 174 -14.79 6.87 -9.94
C ALA A 174 -13.83 6.90 -8.73
N ASN A 175 -14.20 7.61 -7.67
CA ASN A 175 -13.49 7.72 -6.38
C ASN A 175 -14.47 7.60 -5.21
#